data_AF-A0A0E3NK60-F1
#
_entry.id   AF-A0A0E3NK60-F1
#
_cell.length_a   1.000
_cell.length_b   1.000
_cell.length_c   1.000
_cell.angle_alpha   90.00
_cell.angle_beta   90.00
_cell.angle_gamma   90.00
#
_symmetry.space_group_name_H-M   'P 1'
#
loop_
_entity.id
_entity.type
_entity.pdbx_description
1 polymer ?
#
loop_
_entity_poly.entity_id
_entity_poly.type
_entity_poly.pdbx_seq_one_letter_code
_entity_poly.pdbx_strand_id
1 'polypeptide(L)'
;MICMVEKEIDSLCSQYGLKPTSLFDLMLKVNFPDPDLEYGFTEEENSLYLPLHEKLNAVSSLPGTGGNFRVYIQLVLDPEKASSGYLADFFNNPLGLKVRKAWEARGFILRPETREPEEPATALSEVLALHNTAEDASFSGESGFSRIISPLAANETKFAGEASVENMCAETEENTSVLSGSAVPLLPGISSFPDVDLDSLTHSKLYLPDLQIQLEVLKIKNITKELISQLSVFECRLSTYPKSITHIRKKLELIREAVKLENDSDYILELIRRGESKKLEFKSTLRMNLITEKPDWNIEHAVLKTIIAYLNTDGGILLVGVSNSGEVLGIKKDGFPNEDKFLLHFKQLIKQHIGLNYAPMIEYTLVPVNGKKVLEIDCKKSDKAVFLNPNKNNEEFYIRIGPSSERLTGSKLIEYVNRQYNGKPE
;
A
#
# COMPACT_ATOMS: atom_id res chain seq x y z
N MET A 1 7.88 -3.76 -22.95
CA MET A 1 7.84 -3.30 -21.55
C MET A 1 7.50 -1.81 -21.44
N ILE A 2 8.18 -0.92 -22.18
CA ILE A 2 7.97 0.55 -22.14
C ILE A 2 6.52 0.97 -22.44
N CYS A 3 5.90 0.40 -23.48
CA CYS A 3 4.50 0.68 -23.86
C CYS A 3 3.46 0.21 -22.81
N MET A 4 3.82 -0.69 -21.89
CA MET A 4 2.94 -1.10 -20.78
C MET A 4 2.95 -0.08 -19.64
N VAL A 5 4.12 0.51 -19.33
CA VAL A 5 4.25 1.52 -18.27
C VAL A 5 3.53 2.81 -18.66
N GLU A 6 3.65 3.24 -19.91
CA GLU A 6 2.91 4.42 -20.40
C GLU A 6 1.40 4.22 -20.39
N LYS A 7 0.91 3.05 -20.82
CA LYS A 7 -0.53 2.73 -20.74
C LYS A 7 -1.04 2.69 -19.30
N GLU A 8 -0.23 2.19 -18.36
CA GLU A 8 -0.57 2.16 -16.94
C GLU A 8 -0.62 3.60 -16.36
N ILE A 9 0.36 4.44 -16.71
CA ILE A 9 0.39 5.85 -16.34
C ILE A 9 -0.81 6.58 -16.96
N ASP A 10 -1.04 6.48 -18.26
CA ASP A 10 -2.15 7.13 -18.96
C ASP A 10 -3.52 6.72 -18.39
N SER A 11 -3.67 5.45 -18.01
CA SER A 11 -4.87 4.93 -17.34
C SER A 11 -5.06 5.57 -15.97
N LEU A 12 -4.02 5.61 -15.13
CA LEU A 12 -4.07 6.26 -13.82
C LEU A 12 -4.36 7.74 -13.96
N CYS A 13 -3.76 8.42 -14.92
CA CYS A 13 -3.88 9.86 -15.08
C CYS A 13 -5.26 10.27 -15.62
N SER A 14 -5.82 9.49 -16.54
CA SER A 14 -7.23 9.63 -16.97
C SER A 14 -8.20 9.44 -15.81
N GLN A 15 -7.89 8.50 -14.90
CA GLN A 15 -8.70 8.21 -13.71
C GLN A 15 -8.69 9.34 -12.68
N TYR A 16 -7.58 10.06 -12.52
CA TYR A 16 -7.46 11.20 -11.60
C TYR A 16 -7.77 12.56 -12.25
N GLY A 17 -8.16 12.58 -13.53
CA GLY A 17 -8.44 13.82 -14.27
C GLY A 17 -7.20 14.71 -14.44
N LEU A 18 -6.00 14.13 -14.36
CA LEU A 18 -4.74 14.86 -14.45
C LEU A 18 -4.43 15.16 -15.91
N LYS A 19 -4.13 16.42 -16.20
CA LYS A 19 -3.70 16.81 -17.54
C LYS A 19 -2.24 16.44 -17.74
N PRO A 20 -1.86 15.93 -18.92
CA PRO A 20 -0.45 15.78 -19.27
C PRO A 20 0.16 17.18 -19.38
N THR A 21 1.23 17.40 -18.63
CA THR A 21 2.04 18.61 -18.64
C THR A 21 3.48 18.23 -18.96
N SER A 22 4.13 18.97 -19.86
CA SER A 22 5.52 18.71 -20.16
C SER A 22 6.40 19.16 -18.99
N LEU A 23 7.49 18.45 -18.70
CA LEU A 23 8.47 18.94 -17.72
C LEU A 23 8.99 20.33 -18.09
N PHE A 24 9.18 20.59 -19.38
CA PHE A 24 9.51 21.91 -19.94
C PHE A 24 8.54 23.01 -19.50
N ASP A 25 7.22 22.74 -19.51
CA ASP A 25 6.21 23.74 -19.19
C ASP A 25 6.22 24.17 -17.71
N LEU A 26 6.81 23.32 -16.84
CA LEU A 26 6.93 23.50 -15.40
C LEU A 26 8.24 24.19 -14.99
N MET A 27 9.15 24.42 -15.95
CA MET A 27 10.53 24.79 -15.69
C MET A 27 10.88 26.15 -16.31
N LEU A 28 11.76 26.89 -15.62
CA LEU A 28 12.36 28.12 -16.11
C LEU A 28 13.74 27.88 -16.74
N LYS A 29 14.56 27.02 -16.11
CA LYS A 29 15.91 26.66 -16.59
C LYS A 29 16.39 25.32 -16.02
N VAL A 30 17.35 24.71 -16.72
CA VAL A 30 18.09 23.52 -16.28
C VAL A 30 19.55 23.94 -16.07
N ASN A 31 20.12 23.60 -14.91
CA ASN A 31 21.55 23.77 -14.65
C ASN A 31 22.23 22.41 -14.45
N PHE A 32 23.47 22.31 -14.90
CA PHE A 32 24.37 21.18 -14.68
C PHE A 32 25.36 21.52 -13.58
N PRO A 33 25.90 20.51 -12.87
CA PRO A 33 26.78 20.78 -11.75
C PRO A 33 28.12 21.34 -12.22
N ASP A 34 28.54 22.41 -11.57
CA ASP A 34 29.82 23.07 -11.72
C ASP A 34 30.82 22.51 -10.69
N PRO A 35 31.93 21.88 -11.13
CA PRO A 35 32.93 21.31 -10.22
C PRO A 35 33.62 22.35 -9.32
N ASP A 36 33.54 23.64 -9.65
CA ASP A 36 34.14 24.73 -8.87
C ASP A 36 33.26 25.18 -7.68
N LEU A 37 32.01 24.70 -7.61
CA LEU A 37 31.09 24.99 -6.50
C LEU A 37 31.09 23.87 -5.45
N GLU A 38 31.02 24.24 -4.16
CA GLU A 38 31.05 23.30 -3.02
C GLU A 38 30.01 22.17 -3.12
N TYR A 39 28.83 22.50 -3.64
CA TYR A 39 27.72 21.56 -3.84
C TYR A 39 27.36 21.37 -5.32
N GLY A 40 28.21 21.81 -6.24
CA GLY A 40 27.95 21.72 -7.68
C GLY A 40 26.94 22.72 -8.24
N PHE A 41 26.13 23.40 -7.44
CA PHE A 41 25.08 24.29 -7.96
C PHE A 41 25.01 25.60 -7.17
N THR A 42 24.53 26.64 -7.85
CA THR A 42 24.08 27.87 -7.19
C THR A 42 22.68 27.64 -6.62
N GLU A 43 22.47 28.02 -5.37
CA GLU A 43 21.16 27.93 -4.74
C GLU A 43 20.18 28.90 -5.41
N GLU A 44 19.04 28.36 -5.86
CA GLU A 44 17.98 29.08 -6.55
C GLU A 44 16.65 28.67 -5.92
N GLU A 45 15.72 29.61 -5.78
CA GLU A 45 14.39 29.32 -5.22
C GLU A 45 13.63 28.31 -6.08
N ASN A 46 12.80 27.48 -5.43
CA ASN A 46 11.98 26.47 -6.10
C ASN A 46 12.78 25.51 -7.00
N SER A 47 14.01 25.18 -6.59
CA SER A 47 14.87 24.22 -7.31
C SER A 47 14.58 22.78 -6.94
N LEU A 48 14.47 21.92 -7.94
CA LEU A 48 14.44 20.46 -7.83
C LEU A 48 15.76 19.88 -8.32
N TYR A 49 16.43 19.12 -7.47
CA TYR A 49 17.63 18.38 -7.84
C TYR A 49 17.23 16.95 -8.17
N LEU A 50 17.26 16.61 -9.46
CA LEU A 50 16.87 15.30 -9.96
C LEU A 50 18.12 14.45 -10.22
N PRO A 51 18.24 13.24 -9.64
CA PRO A 51 19.39 12.40 -9.89
C PRO A 51 19.29 11.68 -11.23
N LEU A 52 20.41 11.66 -11.93
CA LEU A 52 20.66 10.89 -13.15
C LEU A 52 20.83 9.38 -12.87
N HIS A 53 20.64 8.92 -11.63
CA HIS A 53 20.65 7.51 -11.24
C HIS A 53 19.47 7.17 -10.32
N GLU A 54 18.77 6.07 -10.58
CA GLU A 54 17.52 5.70 -9.89
C GLU A 54 17.68 5.50 -8.36
N LYS A 55 18.84 5.02 -7.90
CA LYS A 55 19.08 4.71 -6.47
C LYS A 55 19.12 5.95 -5.56
N LEU A 56 19.23 7.14 -6.14
CA LEU A 56 19.28 8.40 -5.42
C LEU A 56 17.91 9.06 -5.37
N ASN A 57 17.67 9.82 -4.31
CA ASN A 57 16.42 10.55 -4.10
C ASN A 57 16.47 11.92 -4.78
N ALA A 58 15.39 12.30 -5.43
CA ALA A 58 15.17 13.69 -5.81
C ALA A 58 15.01 14.55 -4.55
N VAL A 59 15.60 15.73 -4.54
CA VAL A 59 15.58 16.64 -3.37
C VAL A 59 15.23 18.05 -3.79
N SER A 60 14.60 18.80 -2.88
CA SER A 60 14.22 20.21 -3.09
C SER A 60 15.17 21.21 -2.43
N SER A 61 16.28 20.73 -1.88
CA SER A 61 17.30 21.55 -1.22
C SER A 61 18.71 21.04 -1.52
N LEU A 62 19.68 21.97 -1.59
CA LEU A 62 21.05 21.73 -1.98
C LEU A 62 21.79 20.73 -1.05
N PRO A 63 21.66 20.80 0.30
CA PRO A 63 22.30 19.84 1.21
C PRO A 63 21.81 18.40 1.01
N GLY A 64 20.60 18.23 0.46
CA GLY A 64 20.00 16.90 0.22
C GLY A 64 20.72 16.08 -0.86
N THR A 65 21.59 16.69 -1.68
CA THR A 65 22.32 15.98 -2.76
C THR A 65 23.47 15.11 -2.24
N GLY A 66 23.92 15.35 -1.00
CA GLY A 66 24.87 14.52 -0.26
C GLY A 66 26.16 14.22 -1.03
N GLY A 67 27.08 15.18 -1.16
CA GLY A 67 28.43 15.03 -1.72
C GLY A 67 28.54 14.54 -3.19
N ASN A 68 27.46 14.00 -3.75
CA ASN A 68 27.37 13.35 -5.05
C ASN A 68 26.72 14.28 -6.08
N PHE A 69 26.96 15.59 -5.99
CA PHE A 69 26.32 16.59 -6.86
C PHE A 69 26.55 16.34 -8.36
N ARG A 70 27.65 15.67 -8.72
CA ARG A 70 28.02 15.34 -10.10
C ARG A 70 27.01 14.47 -10.84
N VAL A 71 26.11 13.78 -10.11
CA VAL A 71 25.09 12.91 -10.70
C VAL A 71 23.68 13.50 -10.61
N TYR A 72 23.56 14.79 -10.28
CA TYR A 72 22.28 15.51 -10.28
C TYR A 72 22.22 16.51 -11.43
N ILE A 73 20.99 16.89 -11.78
CA ILE A 73 20.68 18.10 -12.54
C ILE A 73 19.78 18.98 -11.68
N GLN A 74 19.96 20.30 -11.77
CA GLN A 74 19.10 21.25 -11.09
C GLN A 74 18.04 21.76 -12.07
N LEU A 75 16.78 21.58 -11.69
CA LEU A 75 15.61 22.01 -12.41
C LEU A 75 15.01 23.20 -11.65
N VAL A 76 15.13 24.41 -12.18
CA VAL A 76 14.51 25.61 -11.59
C VAL A 76 13.09 25.69 -12.09
N LEU A 77 12.12 25.58 -11.18
CA LEU A 77 10.71 25.44 -11.51
C LEU A 77 9.97 26.76 -11.52
N ASP A 78 8.96 26.86 -12.38
CA ASP A 78 8.01 27.97 -12.41
C ASP A 78 7.14 27.94 -11.13
N PRO A 79 7.27 28.94 -10.23
CA PRO A 79 6.57 28.95 -8.95
C PRO A 79 5.05 29.08 -9.10
N GLU A 80 4.53 29.48 -10.25
CA GLU A 80 3.09 29.54 -10.53
C GLU A 80 2.51 28.18 -10.94
N LYS A 81 3.35 27.20 -11.26
CA LYS A 81 2.92 25.90 -11.82
C LYS A 81 3.32 24.69 -10.98
N ALA A 82 4.49 24.73 -10.34
CA ALA A 82 5.01 23.57 -9.63
C ALA A 82 5.76 23.94 -8.34
N SER A 83 5.62 23.08 -7.33
CA SER A 83 6.45 23.12 -6.13
C SER A 83 7.61 22.12 -6.23
N SER A 84 8.83 22.56 -5.94
CA SER A 84 10.02 21.70 -5.90
C SER A 84 9.90 20.61 -4.82
N GLY A 85 9.34 20.94 -3.66
CA GLY A 85 9.07 19.97 -2.60
C GLY A 85 8.09 18.89 -3.04
N TYR A 86 7.02 19.27 -3.75
CA TYR A 86 6.06 18.30 -4.28
C TYR A 86 6.69 17.39 -5.34
N LEU A 87 7.45 17.96 -6.28
CA LEU A 87 8.09 17.16 -7.32
C LEU A 87 9.17 16.24 -6.79
N ALA A 88 9.96 16.67 -5.80
CA ALA A 88 10.93 15.81 -5.13
C ALA A 88 10.21 14.59 -4.51
N ASP A 89 9.14 14.84 -3.77
CA ASP A 89 8.29 13.79 -3.20
C ASP A 89 7.66 12.88 -4.26
N PHE A 90 7.21 13.44 -5.38
CA PHE A 90 6.64 12.68 -6.50
C PHE A 90 7.67 11.73 -7.11
N PHE A 91 8.87 12.22 -7.45
CA PHE A 91 9.90 11.42 -8.10
C PHE A 91 10.51 10.33 -7.21
N ASN A 92 10.31 10.42 -5.90
CA ASN A 92 10.72 9.41 -4.92
C ASN A 92 9.64 8.38 -4.60
N ASN A 93 8.39 8.62 -5.00
CA ASN A 93 7.31 7.66 -4.77
C ASN A 93 7.33 6.52 -5.83
N PRO A 94 6.58 5.41 -5.63
CA PRO A 94 6.61 4.28 -6.56
C PRO A 94 6.27 4.61 -8.01
N LEU A 95 5.37 5.56 -8.26
CA LEU A 95 5.01 6.00 -9.61
C LEU A 95 6.13 6.84 -10.24
N GLY A 96 6.69 7.79 -9.50
CA GLY A 96 7.83 8.58 -9.92
C GLY A 96 9.05 7.72 -10.24
N LEU A 97 9.30 6.67 -9.45
CA LEU A 97 10.37 5.69 -9.74
C LEU A 97 10.09 4.91 -11.03
N LYS A 98 8.84 4.51 -11.32
CA LYS A 98 8.48 3.90 -12.62
C LYS A 98 8.73 4.87 -13.78
N VAL A 99 8.40 6.15 -13.61
CA VAL A 99 8.68 7.20 -14.62
C VAL A 99 10.18 7.32 -14.84
N ARG A 100 10.98 7.40 -13.77
CA ARG A 100 12.45 7.47 -13.84
C ARG A 100 13.06 6.22 -14.51
N LYS A 101 12.56 5.02 -14.21
CA LYS A 101 12.95 3.79 -14.93
C LYS A 101 12.62 3.85 -16.41
N ALA A 102 11.47 4.41 -16.78
CA ALA A 102 11.10 4.58 -18.18
C ALA A 102 12.03 5.56 -18.90
N TRP A 103 12.45 6.62 -18.21
CA TRP A 103 13.46 7.57 -18.69
C TRP A 103 14.83 6.93 -18.85
N GLU A 104 15.27 6.09 -17.90
CA GLU A 104 16.51 5.30 -18.02
C GLU A 104 16.48 4.37 -19.24
N ALA A 105 15.38 3.67 -19.46
CA ALA A 105 15.22 2.79 -20.63
C ALA A 105 15.26 3.53 -21.98
N ARG A 106 15.05 4.85 -21.97
CA ARG A 106 15.17 5.74 -23.15
C ARG A 106 16.54 6.41 -23.26
N GLY A 107 17.44 6.17 -22.31
CA GLY A 107 18.75 6.81 -22.25
C GLY A 107 18.73 8.21 -21.63
N PHE A 108 17.62 8.65 -21.02
CA PHE A 108 17.53 9.97 -20.38
C PHE A 108 18.12 10.00 -18.97
N ILE A 109 18.23 8.83 -18.32
CA ILE A 109 18.83 8.62 -17.00
C ILE A 109 19.93 7.56 -17.18
N LEU A 110 21.05 7.72 -16.47
CA LEU A 110 22.21 6.87 -16.59
C LEU A 110 22.04 5.58 -15.79
N ARG A 111 22.39 4.46 -16.41
CA ARG A 111 22.49 3.16 -15.73
C ARG A 111 23.88 3.05 -15.09
N PRO A 112 24.02 2.60 -13.84
CA PRO A 112 25.34 2.34 -13.27
C PRO A 112 26.03 1.23 -14.10
N GLU A 113 27.28 1.44 -14.51
CA GLU A 113 28.10 0.35 -15.05
C GLU A 113 28.30 -0.70 -13.95
N THR A 114 27.56 -1.81 -14.02
CA THR A 114 27.89 -2.99 -13.24
C THR A 114 29.16 -3.60 -13.82
N ARG A 115 30.32 -3.25 -13.25
CA ARG A 115 31.50 -4.12 -13.37
C ARG A 115 31.19 -5.39 -12.59
N GLU A 116 30.93 -6.48 -13.28
CA GLU A 116 31.08 -7.79 -12.65
C GLU A 116 32.53 -7.90 -12.17
N PRO A 117 32.77 -8.28 -10.90
CA PRO A 117 34.13 -8.50 -10.45
C PRO A 117 34.71 -9.68 -11.24
N GLU A 118 35.75 -9.42 -12.04
CA GLU A 118 36.58 -10.48 -12.60
C GLU A 118 37.09 -11.33 -11.44
N GLU A 119 36.77 -12.63 -11.45
CA GLU A 119 37.36 -13.59 -10.52
C GLU A 119 38.88 -13.54 -10.65
N PRO A 120 39.64 -13.28 -9.57
CA PRO A 120 41.08 -13.37 -9.65
C PRO A 120 41.49 -14.85 -9.72
N ALA A 121 42.28 -15.14 -10.74
CA ALA A 121 42.88 -16.43 -11.02
C ALA A 121 43.60 -17.04 -9.81
N THR A 122 43.51 -18.37 -9.78
CA THR A 122 44.12 -19.32 -8.86
C THR A 122 45.58 -19.02 -8.52
N ALA A 123 45.90 -19.01 -7.22
CA ALA A 123 47.25 -19.28 -6.72
C ALA A 123 47.19 -20.10 -5.42
N LEU A 124 47.59 -21.36 -5.53
CA LEU A 124 47.94 -22.21 -4.39
C LEU A 124 49.29 -21.77 -3.82
N SER A 125 49.39 -21.67 -2.50
CA SER A 125 50.60 -22.03 -1.75
C SER A 125 50.24 -22.32 -0.29
N GLU A 126 50.63 -23.52 0.14
CA GLU A 126 50.65 -24.02 1.51
C GLU A 126 51.55 -23.17 2.43
N VAL A 127 51.30 -23.20 3.76
CA VAL A 127 52.23 -23.77 4.77
C VAL A 127 51.76 -23.45 6.23
N LEU A 128 51.50 -24.55 6.96
CA LEU A 128 51.74 -24.87 8.39
C LEU A 128 51.06 -24.10 9.55
N ALA A 129 50.07 -24.80 10.13
CA ALA A 129 49.88 -25.23 11.53
C ALA A 129 50.71 -24.59 12.67
N LEU A 130 50.01 -24.21 13.75
CA LEU A 130 50.39 -24.49 15.13
C LEU A 130 49.13 -24.62 16.02
N HIS A 131 49.11 -25.70 16.80
CA HIS A 131 48.10 -26.11 17.78
C HIS A 131 47.91 -25.10 18.92
N ASN A 132 46.69 -25.06 19.51
CA ASN A 132 46.50 -25.31 20.95
C ASN A 132 45.03 -25.60 21.30
N THR A 133 44.88 -26.60 22.17
CA THR A 133 43.66 -27.23 22.71
C THR A 133 43.31 -26.71 24.10
N ALA A 134 42.02 -26.61 24.44
CA ALA A 134 41.40 -26.83 25.78
C ALA A 134 39.89 -26.51 25.66
N GLU A 135 39.02 -27.51 25.57
CA GLU A 135 38.27 -28.19 26.66
C GLU A 135 37.04 -27.43 27.21
N ASP A 136 35.87 -27.95 26.82
CA ASP A 136 34.61 -28.20 27.54
C ASP A 136 34.29 -27.49 28.87
N ALA A 137 33.08 -26.90 28.92
CA ALA A 137 32.14 -27.10 30.03
C ALA A 137 30.71 -26.67 29.65
N SER A 138 29.84 -27.66 29.42
CA SER A 138 28.39 -27.57 29.47
C SER A 138 27.90 -27.63 30.93
N PHE A 139 26.87 -26.84 31.30
CA PHE A 139 25.98 -27.23 32.41
C PHE A 139 24.55 -26.68 32.24
N SER A 140 23.62 -27.62 32.27
CA SER A 140 22.15 -27.50 32.29
C SER A 140 21.61 -27.16 33.67
N GLY A 141 20.40 -26.57 33.74
CA GLY A 141 19.61 -26.51 34.96
C GLY A 141 18.16 -26.07 34.70
N GLU A 142 17.23 -27.02 34.73
CA GLU A 142 15.78 -26.82 34.77
C GLU A 142 15.32 -26.38 36.18
N SER A 143 14.22 -25.62 36.27
CA SER A 143 13.10 -25.95 37.16
C SER A 143 11.91 -25.02 36.91
N GLY A 144 10.72 -25.58 36.67
CA GLY A 144 9.46 -24.84 36.62
C GLY A 144 8.73 -24.85 37.96
N PHE A 145 7.81 -23.90 38.17
CA PHE A 145 6.63 -24.07 39.02
C PHE A 145 5.53 -23.07 38.63
N SER A 146 4.31 -23.59 38.49
CA SER A 146 3.06 -22.86 38.31
C SER A 146 2.43 -22.49 39.66
N ARG A 147 1.79 -21.32 39.81
CA ARG A 147 0.34 -21.17 40.12
C ARG A 147 -0.08 -19.71 40.42
N ILE A 148 -1.30 -19.45 39.97
CA ILE A 148 -2.25 -18.35 40.17
C ILE A 148 -2.44 -17.96 41.65
N ILE A 149 -2.63 -16.65 41.98
CA ILE A 149 -3.71 -16.01 42.80
C ILE A 149 -3.52 -14.47 42.80
N SER A 150 -4.55 -13.69 42.44
CA SER A 150 -4.72 -12.23 42.67
C SER A 150 -5.48 -11.98 44.01
N PRO A 151 -5.82 -10.75 44.45
CA PRO A 151 -5.18 -9.42 44.40
C PRO A 151 -5.03 -8.81 45.83
N LEU A 152 -4.24 -7.75 46.05
CA LEU A 152 -4.33 -6.96 47.29
C LEU A 152 -4.32 -5.44 47.06
N ALA A 153 -5.03 -4.80 47.98
CA ALA A 153 -5.60 -3.46 47.94
C ALA A 153 -4.59 -2.30 48.08
N ALA A 154 -5.12 -1.14 47.70
CA ALA A 154 -4.70 0.21 48.00
C ALA A 154 -3.82 0.39 49.25
N ASN A 155 -2.73 1.14 49.08
CA ASN A 155 -2.31 2.12 50.07
C ASN A 155 -1.78 3.36 49.35
N GLU A 156 -2.42 4.49 49.66
CA GLU A 156 -1.95 5.82 49.34
C GLU A 156 -0.59 6.05 50.01
N THR A 157 0.40 6.47 49.22
CA THR A 157 1.57 7.16 49.76
C THR A 157 1.75 8.43 48.95
N LYS A 158 1.36 9.54 49.57
CA LYS A 158 1.74 10.89 49.17
C LYS A 158 3.27 10.99 49.25
N PHE A 159 3.92 11.22 48.13
CA PHE A 159 5.25 11.82 48.10
C PHE A 159 5.13 13.22 47.53
N ALA A 160 5.31 14.21 48.41
CA ALA A 160 5.62 15.57 48.06
C ALA A 160 7.12 15.62 47.77
N GLY A 161 7.49 16.22 46.64
CA GLY A 161 8.87 16.39 46.21
C GLY A 161 8.88 17.19 44.92
N GLU A 162 8.93 18.51 45.07
CA GLU A 162 9.27 19.43 43.98
C GLU A 162 10.71 19.13 43.52
N ALA A 163 10.86 18.65 42.30
CA ALA A 163 12.10 18.76 41.55
C ALA A 163 11.76 18.80 40.07
N SER A 164 12.06 19.93 39.45
CA SER A 164 11.97 20.14 38.01
C SER A 164 12.85 19.12 37.30
N VAL A 165 12.27 18.33 36.38
CA VAL A 165 13.02 17.46 35.45
C VAL A 165 12.64 17.87 34.04
N GLU A 166 13.03 19.09 33.68
CA GLU A 166 13.36 19.45 32.31
C GLU A 166 14.85 19.11 32.11
N ASN A 167 15.19 18.63 30.91
CA ASN A 167 16.53 18.18 30.46
C ASN A 167 16.90 16.71 30.75
N MET A 168 16.19 15.77 30.14
CA MET A 168 16.80 14.52 29.64
C MET A 168 16.06 14.06 28.39
N CYS A 169 16.40 14.67 27.25
CA CYS A 169 16.29 14.15 25.87
C CYS A 169 16.74 15.27 24.93
N ALA A 170 18.02 15.64 25.02
CA ALA A 170 18.69 16.43 24.00
C ALA A 170 19.84 15.58 23.47
N GLU A 171 19.82 15.39 22.15
CA GLU A 171 20.93 15.02 21.27
C GLU A 171 21.61 13.66 21.47
N THR A 172 21.31 12.75 20.55
CA THR A 172 22.32 11.89 19.93
C THR A 172 21.97 11.71 18.45
N GLU A 173 22.60 12.48 17.57
CA GLU A 173 23.07 12.03 16.26
C GLU A 173 23.97 13.10 15.64
N GLU A 174 25.17 13.25 16.20
CA GLU A 174 26.35 13.68 15.46
C GLU A 174 27.58 13.18 16.24
N ASN A 175 28.27 12.18 15.68
CA ASN A 175 29.63 11.85 16.06
C ASN A 175 30.45 11.75 14.77
N THR A 176 30.93 12.93 14.35
CA THR A 176 32.18 13.10 13.63
C THR A 176 33.32 12.48 14.44
N SER A 177 33.93 11.42 13.92
CA SER A 177 35.27 11.03 14.34
C SER A 177 36.26 11.48 13.27
N VAL A 178 37.06 12.49 13.63
CA VAL A 178 38.25 12.91 12.91
C VAL A 178 39.34 11.88 13.19
N LEU A 179 39.71 11.08 12.19
CA LEU A 179 41.01 10.43 12.12
C LEU A 179 41.70 10.85 10.81
N SER A 180 42.86 11.43 11.02
CA SER A 180 43.80 11.98 10.06
C SER A 180 44.33 10.94 9.06
N GLY A 181 44.42 11.34 7.80
CA GLY A 181 45.56 11.01 6.92
C GLY A 181 45.63 9.61 6.35
N SER A 182 44.84 9.33 5.31
CA SER A 182 45.33 8.54 4.17
C SER A 182 44.54 8.95 2.93
N ALA A 183 45.25 9.33 1.86
CA ALA A 183 44.68 9.81 0.61
C ALA A 183 43.76 8.74 -0.01
N VAL A 184 42.47 9.05 -0.12
CA VAL A 184 41.54 8.25 -0.92
C VAL A 184 41.90 8.46 -2.40
N PRO A 185 42.03 7.39 -3.21
CA PRO A 185 42.43 7.53 -4.61
C PRO A 185 41.37 8.33 -5.36
N LEU A 186 41.81 9.43 -5.98
CA LEU A 186 41.04 10.16 -6.99
C LEU A 186 40.64 9.18 -8.08
N LEU A 187 39.32 8.91 -8.20
CA LEU A 187 38.77 8.25 -9.38
C LEU A 187 39.15 9.11 -10.61
N PRO A 188 39.77 8.53 -11.65
CA PRO A 188 40.23 9.30 -12.79
C PRO A 188 39.04 9.88 -13.56
N GLY A 189 39.24 11.13 -14.01
CA GLY A 189 38.32 12.04 -14.67
C GLY A 189 37.21 11.44 -15.53
N ILE A 190 35.98 11.78 -15.16
CA ILE A 190 34.88 11.93 -16.13
C ILE A 190 34.96 13.39 -16.58
N SER A 191 35.69 13.67 -17.67
CA SER A 191 35.89 15.03 -18.21
C SER A 191 34.79 15.48 -19.17
N SER A 192 33.69 14.75 -19.26
CA SER A 192 32.52 15.14 -20.06
C SER A 192 31.25 14.59 -19.43
N PHE A 193 30.26 15.47 -19.21
CA PHE A 193 28.90 15.04 -18.91
C PHE A 193 28.46 14.03 -19.98
N PRO A 194 27.86 12.89 -19.61
CA PRO A 194 27.31 11.98 -20.58
C PRO A 194 26.23 12.68 -21.40
N ASP A 195 26.13 12.32 -22.67
CA ASP A 195 25.23 12.90 -23.67
C ASP A 195 23.77 12.53 -23.34
N VAL A 196 23.20 13.24 -22.35
CA VAL A 196 21.79 13.10 -21.96
C VAL A 196 20.97 13.93 -22.94
N ASP A 197 20.05 13.28 -23.66
CA ASP A 197 19.08 13.94 -24.54
C ASP A 197 18.06 14.74 -23.70
N LEU A 198 18.47 15.96 -23.33
CA LEU A 198 17.72 16.86 -22.45
C LEU A 198 16.44 17.36 -23.12
N ASP A 199 16.46 17.53 -24.44
CA ASP A 199 15.28 17.93 -25.21
C ASP A 199 14.20 16.85 -25.09
N SER A 200 14.55 15.58 -25.24
CA SER A 200 13.59 14.49 -25.06
C SER A 200 13.14 14.30 -23.59
N LEU A 201 13.99 14.57 -22.60
CA LEU A 201 13.62 14.54 -21.18
C LEU A 201 12.61 15.65 -20.85
N THR A 202 12.86 16.88 -21.28
CA THR A 202 12.01 18.04 -20.99
C THR A 202 10.64 17.97 -21.67
N HIS A 203 10.57 17.30 -22.83
CA HIS A 203 9.31 17.03 -23.54
C HIS A 203 8.54 15.80 -23.01
N SER A 204 9.06 15.13 -21.98
CA SER A 204 8.36 14.01 -21.37
C SER A 204 7.10 14.48 -20.64
N LYS A 205 6.01 13.72 -20.84
CA LYS A 205 4.73 14.01 -20.21
C LYS A 205 4.74 13.56 -18.76
N LEU A 206 4.48 14.51 -17.87
CA LEU A 206 4.19 14.28 -16.47
C LEU A 206 2.73 14.56 -16.22
N TYR A 207 2.16 13.88 -15.24
CA TYR A 207 0.76 14.03 -14.88
C TYR A 207 0.72 14.50 -13.44
N LEU A 208 0.54 15.80 -13.28
CA LEU A 208 0.60 16.48 -11.99
C LEU A 208 -0.70 17.23 -11.75
N PRO A 209 -1.15 17.31 -10.50
CA PRO A 209 -2.26 18.17 -10.15
C PRO A 209 -1.84 19.66 -10.25
N ASP A 210 -2.81 20.57 -10.21
CA ASP A 210 -2.51 22.00 -10.17
C ASP A 210 -1.73 22.40 -8.91
N LEU A 211 -1.09 23.58 -8.96
CA LEU A 211 -0.24 24.06 -7.87
C LEU A 211 -0.98 24.12 -6.52
N GLN A 212 -2.26 24.49 -6.52
CA GLN A 212 -3.03 24.60 -5.28
C GLN A 212 -3.17 23.24 -4.61
N ILE A 213 -3.51 22.21 -5.39
CA ILE A 213 -3.59 20.82 -4.90
C ILE A 213 -2.21 20.32 -4.47
N GLN A 214 -1.14 20.62 -5.21
CA GLN A 214 0.23 20.25 -4.82
C GLN A 214 0.58 20.79 -3.42
N LEU A 215 0.28 22.06 -3.15
CA LEU A 215 0.53 22.70 -1.86
C LEU A 215 -0.32 22.10 -0.74
N GLU A 216 -1.60 21.80 -1.00
CA GLU A 216 -2.46 21.12 -0.03
C GLU A 216 -1.94 19.71 0.32
N VAL A 217 -1.46 18.96 -0.67
CA VAL A 217 -0.83 17.65 -0.44
C VAL A 217 0.39 17.79 0.49
N LEU A 218 1.26 18.79 0.26
CA LEU A 218 2.41 19.02 1.13
C LEU A 218 2.00 19.39 2.56
N LYS A 219 0.98 20.23 2.74
CA LYS A 219 0.43 20.55 4.07
C LYS A 219 -0.06 19.30 4.79
N ILE A 220 -0.85 18.46 4.11
CA ILE A 220 -1.36 17.20 4.67
C ILE A 220 -0.20 16.28 5.08
N LYS A 221 0.82 16.12 4.21
CA LYS A 221 2.00 15.31 4.52
C LYS A 221 2.75 15.81 5.75
N ASN A 222 2.87 17.13 5.93
CA ASN A 222 3.49 17.71 7.13
C ASN A 222 2.68 17.37 8.39
N ILE A 223 1.35 17.47 8.34
CA ILE A 223 0.48 17.06 9.45
C ILE A 223 0.66 15.56 9.74
N THR A 224 0.74 14.71 8.72
CA THR A 224 0.98 13.27 8.89
C THR A 224 2.34 12.98 9.55
N LYS A 225 3.41 13.66 9.12
CA LYS A 225 4.75 13.53 9.72
C LYS A 225 4.75 13.94 11.19
N GLU A 226 4.10 15.06 11.52
CA GLU A 226 3.94 15.53 12.89
C GLU A 226 3.20 14.49 13.75
N LEU A 227 2.08 13.95 13.26
CA LEU A 227 1.33 12.90 13.95
C LEU A 227 2.18 11.64 14.18
N ILE A 228 2.97 11.21 13.19
CA ILE A 228 3.87 10.05 13.34
C ILE A 228 4.92 10.33 14.41
N SER A 229 5.53 11.52 14.42
CA SER A 229 6.51 11.92 15.44
C SER A 229 5.89 11.91 16.84
N GLN A 230 4.69 12.48 16.98
CA GLN A 230 3.95 12.45 18.25
C GLN A 230 3.61 11.03 18.71
N LEU A 231 3.21 10.15 17.77
CA LEU A 231 2.94 8.74 18.06
C LEU A 231 4.21 7.99 18.49
N SER A 232 5.35 8.29 17.87
CA SER A 232 6.66 7.72 18.24
C SER A 232 7.09 8.15 19.64
N VAL A 233 7.01 9.45 19.96
CA VAL A 233 7.27 9.96 21.32
C VAL A 233 6.31 9.32 22.32
N PHE A 234 5.05 9.18 21.94
CA PHE A 234 4.05 8.54 22.77
C PHE A 234 4.37 7.07 23.05
N GLU A 235 4.80 6.31 22.05
CA GLU A 235 5.25 4.93 22.18
C GLU A 235 6.43 4.82 23.18
N CYS A 236 7.44 5.69 23.07
CA CYS A 236 8.54 5.73 24.03
C CYS A 236 8.06 6.01 25.47
N ARG A 237 7.05 6.88 25.64
CA ARG A 237 6.47 7.22 26.94
C ARG A 237 5.62 6.10 27.55
N LEU A 238 5.01 5.23 26.74
CA LEU A 238 4.27 4.07 27.25
C LEU A 238 5.16 3.14 28.07
N SER A 239 6.43 3.00 27.66
CA SER A 239 7.43 2.19 28.35
C SER A 239 7.85 2.78 29.71
N THR A 240 7.74 4.09 29.90
CA THR A 240 8.19 4.78 31.13
C THR A 240 7.03 5.16 32.07
N TYR A 241 5.81 5.34 31.55
CA TYR A 241 4.65 5.75 32.35
C TYR A 241 3.32 5.12 31.88
N PRO A 242 3.02 3.86 32.26
CA PRO A 242 1.83 3.15 31.80
C PRO A 242 0.54 3.50 32.58
N LYS A 243 0.30 4.78 32.92
CA LYS A 243 -0.98 5.19 33.51
C LYS A 243 -2.02 5.42 32.41
N SER A 244 -3.31 5.16 32.70
CA SER A 244 -4.43 5.34 31.76
C SER A 244 -4.40 4.45 30.50
N ILE A 245 -3.72 3.30 30.56
CA ILE A 245 -3.55 2.36 29.44
C ILE A 245 -4.87 1.94 28.77
N THR A 246 -5.95 1.84 29.54
CA THR A 246 -7.29 1.46 29.04
C THR A 246 -7.93 2.55 28.20
N HIS A 247 -7.84 3.81 28.65
CA HIS A 247 -8.35 4.97 27.92
C HIS A 247 -7.54 5.26 26.66
N ILE A 248 -6.21 5.13 26.77
CA ILE A 248 -5.27 5.25 25.66
C ILE A 248 -5.57 4.19 24.61
N ARG A 249 -5.65 2.92 25.01
CA ARG A 249 -5.99 1.81 24.10
C ARG A 249 -7.29 2.11 23.36
N LYS A 250 -8.35 2.48 24.07
CA LYS A 250 -9.65 2.81 23.44
C LYS A 250 -9.53 3.94 22.40
N LYS A 251 -8.75 4.99 22.68
CA LYS A 251 -8.54 6.08 21.71
C LYS A 251 -7.73 5.65 20.49
N LEU A 252 -6.67 4.87 20.68
CA LEU A 252 -5.86 4.33 19.58
C LEU A 252 -6.66 3.36 18.71
N GLU A 253 -7.52 2.53 19.32
CA GLU A 253 -8.45 1.66 18.58
C GLU A 253 -9.39 2.49 17.70
N LEU A 254 -9.95 3.60 18.21
CA LEU A 254 -10.78 4.50 17.40
C LEU A 254 -10.00 5.13 16.23
N ILE A 255 -8.76 5.57 16.45
CA ILE A 255 -7.90 6.10 15.39
C ILE A 255 -7.59 5.00 14.37
N ARG A 256 -7.27 3.78 14.82
CA ARG A 256 -7.00 2.65 13.94
C ARG A 256 -8.21 2.31 13.08
N GLU A 257 -9.40 2.25 13.67
CA GLU A 257 -10.63 1.99 12.92
C GLU A 257 -10.94 3.14 11.95
N ALA A 258 -10.70 4.41 12.33
CA ALA A 258 -10.91 5.53 11.42
C ALA A 258 -9.96 5.48 10.19
N VAL A 259 -8.67 5.22 10.42
CA VAL A 259 -7.68 5.06 9.33
C VAL A 259 -8.00 3.84 8.47
N LYS A 260 -8.44 2.75 9.10
CA LYS A 260 -8.87 1.54 8.37
C LYS A 260 -10.09 1.82 7.49
N LEU A 261 -11.11 2.49 8.01
CA LEU A 261 -12.33 2.81 7.26
C LEU A 261 -12.06 3.70 6.06
N GLU A 262 -11.12 4.65 6.16
CA GLU A 262 -10.73 5.50 5.03
C GLU A 262 -10.04 4.66 3.94
N ASN A 263 -9.10 3.80 4.33
CA ASN A 263 -8.43 2.88 3.41
C ASN A 263 -9.43 1.89 2.77
N ASP A 264 -10.38 1.36 3.54
CA ASP A 264 -11.42 0.47 3.05
C ASP A 264 -12.32 1.21 2.04
N SER A 265 -12.68 2.48 2.30
CA SER A 265 -13.45 3.31 1.37
C SER A 265 -12.71 3.50 0.04
N ASP A 266 -11.44 3.89 0.10
CA ASP A 266 -10.60 4.07 -1.08
C ASP A 266 -10.40 2.77 -1.86
N TYR A 267 -10.23 1.65 -1.15
CA TYR A 267 -10.15 0.32 -1.73
C TYR A 267 -11.43 -0.05 -2.49
N ILE A 268 -12.60 0.15 -1.88
CA ILE A 268 -13.89 -0.10 -2.56
C ILE A 268 -14.04 0.82 -3.78
N LEU A 269 -13.68 2.10 -3.68
CA LEU A 269 -13.70 3.01 -4.83
C LEU A 269 -12.78 2.55 -5.95
N GLU A 270 -11.59 2.02 -5.62
CA GLU A 270 -10.68 1.44 -6.60
C GLU A 270 -11.31 0.21 -7.28
N LEU A 271 -11.93 -0.70 -6.53
CA LEU A 271 -12.66 -1.84 -7.10
C LEU A 271 -13.76 -1.39 -8.05
N ILE A 272 -14.59 -0.43 -7.64
CA ILE A 272 -15.67 0.13 -8.46
C ILE A 272 -15.12 0.70 -9.78
N ARG A 273 -14.00 1.42 -9.72
CA ARG A 273 -13.34 2.00 -10.91
C ARG A 273 -12.79 0.95 -11.86
N ARG A 274 -12.27 -0.18 -11.35
CA ARG A 274 -11.80 -1.30 -12.19
C ARG A 274 -12.93 -1.95 -12.98
N GLY A 275 -14.18 -1.80 -12.51
CA GLY A 275 -15.37 -2.35 -13.15
C GLY A 275 -15.54 -3.86 -12.89
N GLU A 276 -16.68 -4.40 -13.32
CA GLU A 276 -16.98 -5.82 -13.16
C GLU A 276 -15.97 -6.69 -13.92
N SER A 277 -15.62 -7.82 -13.31
CA SER A 277 -14.66 -8.77 -13.86
C SER A 277 -15.03 -10.20 -13.46
N LYS A 278 -14.19 -11.17 -13.84
CA LYS A 278 -14.38 -12.56 -13.40
C LYS A 278 -14.44 -12.69 -11.87
N LYS A 279 -13.71 -11.82 -11.14
CA LYS A 279 -13.56 -11.85 -9.67
C LYS A 279 -14.21 -10.65 -8.95
N LEU A 280 -14.93 -9.80 -9.67
CA LEU A 280 -15.61 -8.64 -9.09
C LEU A 280 -16.99 -8.48 -9.73
N GLU A 281 -18.03 -8.41 -8.93
CA GLU A 281 -19.41 -8.28 -9.40
C GLU A 281 -20.13 -7.22 -8.59
N PHE A 282 -20.97 -6.41 -9.24
CA PHE A 282 -21.79 -5.40 -8.60
C PHE A 282 -23.27 -5.84 -8.54
N LYS A 283 -23.91 -5.47 -7.44
CA LYS A 283 -25.36 -5.58 -7.27
C LYS A 283 -25.87 -4.29 -6.65
N SER A 284 -26.94 -3.76 -7.23
CA SER A 284 -27.48 -2.46 -6.80
C SER A 284 -28.11 -2.52 -5.41
N THR A 285 -28.68 -3.65 -5.03
CA THR A 285 -29.44 -3.88 -3.80
C THR A 285 -29.31 -5.33 -3.36
N LEU A 286 -29.59 -5.61 -2.08
CA LEU A 286 -29.61 -6.99 -1.55
C LEU A 286 -30.93 -7.70 -1.86
N ARG A 287 -32.06 -6.99 -1.72
CA ARG A 287 -33.41 -7.55 -1.87
C ARG A 287 -34.39 -6.66 -2.61
N MET A 288 -34.14 -5.35 -2.68
CA MET A 288 -35.12 -4.42 -3.23
C MET A 288 -35.06 -4.37 -4.74
N ASN A 289 -36.18 -4.67 -5.41
CA ASN A 289 -36.31 -4.41 -6.83
C ASN A 289 -36.54 -2.91 -7.04
N LEU A 290 -35.61 -2.24 -7.72
CA LEU A 290 -35.61 -0.78 -7.89
C LEU A 290 -36.73 -0.26 -8.79
N ILE A 291 -37.38 -1.12 -9.57
CA ILE A 291 -38.51 -0.75 -10.44
C ILE A 291 -39.83 -0.86 -9.68
N THR A 292 -40.02 -1.96 -8.95
CA THR A 292 -41.27 -2.24 -8.23
C THR A 292 -41.29 -1.69 -6.80
N GLU A 293 -40.13 -1.26 -6.30
CA GLU A 293 -39.89 -0.79 -4.93
C GLU A 293 -40.37 -1.79 -3.86
N LYS A 294 -40.29 -3.08 -4.18
CA LYS A 294 -40.66 -4.17 -3.27
C LYS A 294 -39.53 -5.17 -3.11
N PRO A 295 -39.42 -5.82 -1.94
CA PRO A 295 -38.54 -6.98 -1.78
C PRO A 295 -38.87 -8.05 -2.81
N ASP A 296 -37.84 -8.56 -3.47
CA ASP A 296 -37.96 -9.52 -4.56
C ASP A 296 -36.90 -10.62 -4.37
N TRP A 297 -37.37 -11.85 -4.23
CA TRP A 297 -36.52 -13.03 -4.07
C TRP A 297 -35.53 -13.18 -5.21
N ASN A 298 -35.86 -12.76 -6.44
CA ASN A 298 -34.93 -12.88 -7.57
C ASN A 298 -33.67 -12.02 -7.37
N ILE A 299 -33.77 -10.91 -6.62
CA ILE A 299 -32.64 -10.05 -6.28
C ILE A 299 -31.75 -10.74 -5.23
N GLU A 300 -32.35 -11.29 -4.18
CA GLU A 300 -31.62 -12.07 -3.16
C GLU A 300 -30.97 -13.31 -3.77
N HIS A 301 -31.69 -14.01 -4.65
CA HIS A 301 -31.21 -15.17 -5.37
C HIS A 301 -30.04 -14.81 -6.28
N ALA A 302 -30.05 -13.66 -6.96
CA ALA A 302 -28.93 -13.20 -7.78
C ALA A 302 -27.66 -12.96 -6.95
N VAL A 303 -27.79 -12.40 -5.74
CA VAL A 303 -26.68 -12.24 -4.77
C VAL A 303 -26.15 -13.62 -4.36
N LEU A 304 -27.02 -14.51 -3.91
CA LEU A 304 -26.63 -15.85 -3.44
C LEU A 304 -26.02 -16.72 -4.54
N LYS A 305 -26.58 -16.66 -5.76
CA LYS A 305 -26.06 -17.31 -6.96
C LYS A 305 -24.62 -16.89 -7.24
N THR A 306 -24.32 -15.60 -7.07
CA THR A 306 -22.98 -15.05 -7.28
C THR A 306 -22.00 -15.56 -6.24
N ILE A 307 -22.40 -15.59 -4.97
CA ILE A 307 -21.58 -16.16 -3.88
C ILE A 307 -21.25 -17.63 -4.17
N ILE A 308 -22.24 -18.46 -4.52
CA ILE A 308 -22.01 -19.87 -4.86
C ILE A 308 -21.08 -20.01 -6.06
N ALA A 309 -21.25 -19.20 -7.09
CA ALA A 309 -20.38 -19.20 -8.26
C ALA A 309 -18.92 -18.90 -7.89
N TYR A 310 -18.68 -17.97 -6.97
CA TYR A 310 -17.33 -17.67 -6.46
C TYR A 310 -16.74 -18.80 -5.63
N LEU A 311 -17.51 -19.36 -4.69
CA LEU A 311 -17.06 -20.49 -3.86
C LEU A 311 -16.66 -21.70 -4.73
N ASN A 312 -17.38 -21.97 -5.81
CA ASN A 312 -17.12 -23.11 -6.71
C ASN A 312 -16.04 -22.86 -7.78
N THR A 313 -15.45 -21.66 -7.86
CA THR A 313 -14.46 -21.31 -8.88
C THR A 313 -13.14 -20.80 -8.29
N ASP A 314 -12.85 -19.50 -8.38
CA ASP A 314 -11.55 -18.91 -8.01
C ASP A 314 -11.69 -17.90 -6.86
N GLY A 315 -12.82 -17.92 -6.15
CA GLY A 315 -13.22 -16.85 -5.25
C GLY A 315 -13.55 -15.55 -5.99
N GLY A 316 -13.81 -14.50 -5.22
CA GLY A 316 -14.09 -13.17 -5.76
C GLY A 316 -14.84 -12.28 -4.78
N ILE A 317 -14.98 -11.02 -5.17
CA ILE A 317 -15.62 -9.98 -4.38
C ILE A 317 -16.97 -9.65 -5.02
N LEU A 318 -17.98 -9.52 -4.17
CA LEU A 318 -19.31 -9.01 -4.53
C LEU A 318 -19.58 -7.74 -3.75
N LEU A 319 -19.86 -6.65 -4.48
CA LEU A 319 -20.27 -5.37 -3.88
C LEU A 319 -21.78 -5.19 -4.03
N VAL A 320 -22.46 -5.02 -2.91
CA VAL A 320 -23.90 -4.72 -2.88
C VAL A 320 -24.14 -3.27 -2.46
N GLY A 321 -24.99 -2.57 -3.20
CA GLY A 321 -25.15 -1.12 -3.11
C GLY A 321 -24.40 -0.37 -4.21
N VAL A 322 -24.02 -1.04 -5.30
CA VAL A 322 -23.33 -0.44 -6.46
C VAL A 322 -24.09 -0.77 -7.74
N SER A 323 -24.35 0.21 -8.59
CA SER A 323 -24.99 -0.02 -9.88
C SER A 323 -24.06 -0.72 -10.86
N ASN A 324 -24.62 -1.30 -11.93
CA ASN A 324 -23.81 -1.89 -13.01
C ASN A 324 -22.92 -0.84 -13.73
N SER A 325 -23.24 0.46 -13.59
CA SER A 325 -22.42 1.56 -14.12
C SER A 325 -21.36 2.05 -13.13
N GLY A 326 -21.23 1.42 -11.95
CA GLY A 326 -20.31 1.83 -10.90
C GLY A 326 -20.80 2.98 -10.03
N GLU A 327 -22.09 3.34 -10.06
CA GLU A 327 -22.64 4.34 -9.16
C GLU A 327 -22.82 3.77 -7.75
N VAL A 328 -22.28 4.45 -6.73
CA VAL A 328 -22.51 4.07 -5.32
C VAL A 328 -23.93 4.45 -4.92
N LEU A 329 -24.82 3.45 -4.81
CA LEU A 329 -26.22 3.60 -4.41
C LEU A 329 -26.41 3.45 -2.90
N GLY A 330 -25.63 2.54 -2.29
CA GLY A 330 -25.71 2.13 -0.89
C GLY A 330 -26.91 1.25 -0.54
N ILE A 331 -26.93 0.73 0.68
CA ILE A 331 -27.93 -0.26 1.14
C ILE A 331 -29.26 0.32 1.66
N LYS A 332 -29.40 1.65 1.74
CA LYS A 332 -30.60 2.28 2.34
C LYS A 332 -31.89 1.89 1.62
N LYS A 333 -31.84 1.71 0.30
CA LYS A 333 -32.99 1.30 -0.52
C LYS A 333 -33.50 -0.10 -0.19
N ASP A 334 -32.69 -0.95 0.47
CA ASP A 334 -33.15 -2.26 0.93
C ASP A 334 -34.18 -2.18 2.07
N GLY A 335 -34.42 -1.00 2.65
CA GLY A 335 -35.54 -0.75 3.56
C GLY A 335 -35.40 -1.45 4.91
N PHE A 336 -34.17 -1.69 5.37
CA PHE A 336 -33.93 -2.20 6.72
C PHE A 336 -33.89 -1.04 7.73
N PRO A 337 -34.36 -1.26 8.97
CA PRO A 337 -34.36 -0.22 10.00
C PRO A 337 -32.95 0.30 10.36
N ASN A 338 -31.96 -0.59 10.34
CA ASN A 338 -30.56 -0.28 10.64
C ASN A 338 -29.62 -1.33 10.02
N GLU A 339 -28.32 -1.04 10.09
CA GLU A 339 -27.23 -1.86 9.56
C GLU A 339 -27.21 -3.27 10.17
N ASP A 340 -27.46 -3.39 11.48
CA ASP A 340 -27.49 -4.69 12.15
C ASP A 340 -28.59 -5.62 11.61
N LYS A 341 -29.79 -5.07 11.34
CA LYS A 341 -30.90 -5.85 10.76
C LYS A 341 -30.63 -6.25 9.32
N PHE A 342 -29.94 -5.40 8.56
CA PHE A 342 -29.49 -5.73 7.21
C PHE A 342 -28.49 -6.91 7.24
N LEU A 343 -27.46 -6.83 8.09
CA LEU A 343 -26.45 -7.89 8.23
C LEU A 343 -27.03 -9.18 8.81
N LEU A 344 -27.99 -9.08 9.72
CA LEU A 344 -28.70 -10.24 10.26
C LEU A 344 -29.51 -10.96 9.17
N HIS A 345 -30.17 -10.21 8.28
CA HIS A 345 -30.89 -10.78 7.14
C HIS A 345 -29.94 -11.48 6.18
N PHE A 346 -28.82 -10.84 5.81
CA PHE A 346 -27.81 -11.45 4.96
C PHE A 346 -27.24 -12.75 5.58
N LYS A 347 -26.92 -12.74 6.87
CA LYS A 347 -26.50 -13.94 7.61
C LYS A 347 -27.56 -15.05 7.54
N GLN A 348 -28.84 -14.70 7.63
CA GLN A 348 -29.93 -15.65 7.56
C GLN A 348 -30.06 -16.26 6.15
N LEU A 349 -29.86 -15.46 5.08
CA LEU A 349 -29.82 -15.95 3.70
C LEU A 349 -28.70 -16.99 3.52
N ILE A 350 -27.48 -16.71 4.00
CA ILE A 350 -26.36 -17.67 3.97
C ILE A 350 -26.75 -18.94 4.72
N LYS A 351 -27.28 -18.82 5.95
CA LYS A 351 -27.66 -19.95 6.79
C LYS A 351 -28.73 -20.84 6.13
N GLN A 352 -29.73 -20.23 5.50
CA GLN A 352 -30.87 -20.95 4.92
C GLN A 352 -30.56 -21.60 3.58
N HIS A 353 -29.80 -20.92 2.72
CA HIS A 353 -29.65 -21.32 1.31
C HIS A 353 -28.27 -21.85 0.96
N ILE A 354 -27.23 -21.61 1.77
CA ILE A 354 -25.86 -22.08 1.50
C ILE A 354 -25.41 -23.06 2.58
N GLY A 355 -25.70 -22.74 3.85
CA GLY A 355 -25.32 -23.53 5.01
C GLY A 355 -24.10 -22.98 5.75
N LEU A 356 -24.08 -23.19 7.07
CA LEU A 356 -23.08 -22.58 7.97
C LEU A 356 -21.66 -23.15 7.80
N ASN A 357 -21.52 -24.33 7.20
CA ASN A 357 -20.22 -24.95 6.97
C ASN A 357 -19.31 -24.13 6.03
N TYR A 358 -19.91 -23.26 5.20
CA TYR A 358 -19.21 -22.39 4.27
C TYR A 358 -19.06 -20.96 4.78
N ALA A 359 -19.62 -20.63 5.94
CA ALA A 359 -19.51 -19.29 6.52
C ALA A 359 -18.06 -18.80 6.69
N PRO A 360 -17.07 -19.64 7.07
CA PRO A 360 -15.67 -19.21 7.12
C PRO A 360 -15.06 -18.81 5.77
N MET A 361 -15.71 -19.16 4.66
CA MET A 361 -15.28 -18.80 3.30
C MET A 361 -15.98 -17.55 2.77
N ILE A 362 -16.91 -16.96 3.54
CA ILE A 362 -17.69 -15.79 3.15
C ILE A 362 -17.49 -14.71 4.22
N GLU A 363 -16.54 -13.82 3.97
CA GLU A 363 -16.30 -12.65 4.82
C GLU A 363 -17.13 -11.48 4.28
N TYR A 364 -17.79 -10.72 5.15
CA TYR A 364 -18.61 -9.59 4.71
C TYR A 364 -18.62 -8.45 5.72
N THR A 365 -18.64 -7.22 5.21
CA THR A 365 -18.60 -5.99 6.01
C THR A 365 -19.31 -4.83 5.33
N LEU A 366 -19.77 -3.85 6.12
CA LEU A 366 -20.36 -2.61 5.60
C LEU A 366 -19.32 -1.51 5.58
N VAL A 367 -18.87 -1.15 4.38
CA VAL A 367 -17.88 -0.09 4.16
C VAL A 367 -18.59 1.25 3.88
N PRO A 368 -18.27 2.33 4.60
CA PRO A 368 -18.73 3.67 4.24
C PRO A 368 -17.97 4.17 3.02
N VAL A 369 -18.69 4.56 1.96
CA VAL A 369 -18.16 5.10 0.71
C VAL A 369 -19.01 6.30 0.29
N ASN A 370 -18.41 7.48 0.15
CA ASN A 370 -19.09 8.73 -0.23
C ASN A 370 -20.38 9.00 0.59
N GLY A 371 -20.34 8.75 1.90
CA GLY A 371 -21.49 8.96 2.81
C GLY A 371 -22.61 7.90 2.70
N LYS A 372 -22.42 6.87 1.88
CA LYS A 372 -23.32 5.71 1.73
C LYS A 372 -22.63 4.47 2.27
N LYS A 373 -23.39 3.41 2.58
CA LYS A 373 -22.85 2.12 3.05
C LYS A 373 -22.97 1.09 1.93
N VAL A 374 -21.86 0.46 1.57
CA VAL A 374 -21.76 -0.64 0.61
C VAL A 374 -21.46 -1.92 1.38
N LEU A 375 -22.15 -3.01 1.06
CA LEU A 375 -21.80 -4.32 1.59
C LEU A 375 -20.75 -4.95 0.69
N GLU A 376 -19.56 -5.12 1.22
CA GLU A 376 -18.52 -5.95 0.62
C GLU A 376 -18.69 -7.39 1.08
N ILE A 377 -18.62 -8.33 0.14
CA ILE A 377 -18.61 -9.77 0.42
C ILE A 377 -17.40 -10.37 -0.30
N ASP A 378 -16.41 -10.81 0.46
CA ASP A 378 -15.24 -11.54 -0.03
C ASP A 378 -15.46 -13.04 0.10
N CYS A 379 -15.45 -13.74 -1.04
CA CYS A 379 -15.67 -15.17 -1.13
C CYS A 379 -14.36 -15.90 -1.47
N LYS A 380 -13.97 -16.84 -0.60
CA LYS A 380 -12.82 -17.74 -0.83
C LYS A 380 -13.27 -18.98 -1.60
N LYS A 381 -12.39 -19.52 -2.46
CA LYS A 381 -12.65 -20.80 -3.13
C LYS A 381 -12.85 -21.92 -2.10
N SER A 382 -13.88 -22.72 -2.30
CA SER A 382 -14.13 -23.94 -1.54
C SER A 382 -13.41 -25.13 -2.18
N ASP A 383 -12.84 -26.00 -1.33
CA ASP A 383 -12.29 -27.30 -1.74
C ASP A 383 -13.38 -28.38 -1.91
N LYS A 384 -14.64 -28.02 -1.68
CA LYS A 384 -15.81 -28.90 -1.88
C LYS A 384 -16.85 -28.21 -2.74
N ALA A 385 -17.62 -28.99 -3.47
CA ALA A 385 -18.78 -28.50 -4.22
C ALA A 385 -19.82 -27.86 -3.29
N VAL A 386 -20.17 -26.61 -3.58
CA VAL A 386 -21.16 -25.82 -2.81
C VAL A 386 -22.43 -25.66 -3.64
N PHE A 387 -23.58 -25.91 -3.02
CA PHE A 387 -24.89 -25.83 -3.67
C PHE A 387 -25.71 -24.70 -3.05
N LEU A 388 -26.48 -24.01 -3.90
CA LEU A 388 -27.54 -23.11 -3.47
C LEU A 388 -28.82 -23.92 -3.28
N ASN A 389 -29.51 -23.70 -2.17
CA ASN A 389 -30.77 -24.35 -1.86
C ASN A 389 -31.89 -23.29 -1.73
N PRO A 390 -32.45 -22.77 -2.84
CA PRO A 390 -33.57 -21.82 -2.79
C PRO A 390 -34.76 -22.41 -2.02
N ASN A 391 -35.06 -23.68 -2.28
CA ASN A 391 -36.19 -24.43 -1.72
C ASN A 391 -35.69 -25.80 -1.24
N LYS A 392 -36.36 -26.42 -0.26
CA LYS A 392 -35.92 -27.66 0.42
C LYS A 392 -35.59 -28.86 -0.48
N ASN A 393 -36.04 -28.88 -1.74
CA ASN A 393 -35.89 -30.01 -2.66
C ASN A 393 -35.27 -29.66 -4.03
N ASN A 394 -34.67 -28.47 -4.18
CA ASN A 394 -34.08 -28.06 -5.45
C ASN A 394 -32.71 -27.43 -5.20
N GLU A 395 -31.66 -28.26 -5.24
CA GLU A 395 -30.29 -27.80 -5.15
C GLU A 395 -29.82 -27.27 -6.51
N GLU A 396 -29.09 -26.17 -6.50
CA GLU A 396 -28.60 -25.50 -7.69
C GLU A 396 -27.09 -25.32 -7.59
N PHE A 397 -26.38 -25.67 -8.65
CA PHE A 397 -24.93 -25.52 -8.72
C PHE A 397 -24.56 -24.44 -9.73
N TYR A 398 -23.77 -23.47 -9.28
CA TYR A 398 -23.33 -22.34 -10.09
C TYR A 398 -21.82 -22.24 -10.12
N ILE A 399 -21.29 -21.80 -11.27
CA ILE A 399 -19.87 -21.49 -11.46
C ILE A 399 -19.73 -20.14 -12.17
N ARG A 400 -18.60 -19.44 -11.97
CA ARG A 400 -18.23 -18.28 -12.79
C ARG A 400 -17.62 -18.70 -14.12
N ILE A 401 -18.18 -18.19 -15.21
CA ILE A 401 -17.61 -18.24 -16.56
C ILE A 401 -17.53 -16.79 -17.06
N GLY A 402 -16.31 -16.26 -17.16
CA GLY A 402 -16.12 -14.83 -17.39
C GLY A 402 -16.81 -13.99 -16.32
N PRO A 403 -17.51 -12.90 -16.67
CA PRO A 403 -18.26 -12.06 -15.72
C PRO A 403 -19.66 -12.63 -15.39
N SER A 404 -19.99 -13.86 -15.83
CA SER A 404 -21.34 -14.42 -15.67
C SER A 404 -21.35 -15.65 -14.78
N SER A 405 -22.43 -15.79 -14.02
CA SER A 405 -22.68 -16.96 -13.16
C SER A 405 -23.59 -17.94 -13.90
N GLU A 406 -23.06 -19.11 -14.24
CA GLU A 406 -23.71 -20.13 -15.07
C GLU A 406 -24.18 -21.32 -14.23
N ARG A 407 -25.40 -21.80 -14.48
CA ARG A 407 -25.96 -22.98 -13.79
C ARG A 407 -25.48 -24.24 -14.50
N LEU A 408 -24.90 -25.18 -13.74
CA LEU A 408 -24.62 -26.52 -14.26
C LEU A 408 -25.66 -27.52 -13.76
N THR A 409 -26.08 -28.41 -14.66
CA THR A 409 -27.03 -29.49 -14.38
C THR A 409 -26.61 -30.77 -15.11
N GLY A 410 -27.14 -31.91 -14.68
CA GLY A 410 -26.95 -33.20 -15.36
C GLY A 410 -25.48 -33.59 -15.52
N SER A 411 -25.11 -34.05 -16.73
CA SER A 411 -23.76 -34.52 -17.04
C SER A 411 -22.67 -33.46 -16.86
N LYS A 412 -22.95 -32.20 -17.21
CA LYS A 412 -21.97 -31.09 -17.07
C LYS A 412 -21.57 -30.85 -15.62
N LEU A 413 -22.53 -30.95 -14.70
CA LEU A 413 -22.28 -30.83 -13.27
C LEU A 413 -21.37 -31.96 -12.78
N ILE A 414 -21.71 -33.21 -13.13
CA ILE A 414 -20.96 -34.41 -12.73
C ILE A 414 -19.51 -34.31 -13.23
N GLU A 415 -19.33 -33.95 -14.50
CA GLU A 415 -18.01 -33.79 -15.11
C GLU A 415 -17.19 -32.70 -14.40
N TYR A 416 -17.80 -31.53 -14.14
CA TYR A 416 -17.12 -30.44 -13.45
C TYR A 416 -16.68 -30.84 -12.05
N VAL A 417 -17.58 -31.45 -11.27
CA VAL A 417 -17.30 -31.86 -9.89
C VAL A 417 -16.20 -32.92 -9.84
N ASN A 418 -16.27 -33.93 -10.72
CA ASN A 418 -15.25 -34.99 -10.78
C ASN A 418 -13.87 -34.42 -11.11
N ARG A 419 -13.81 -33.49 -12.08
CA ARG A 419 -12.54 -32.86 -12.48
C ARG A 419 -11.95 -31.96 -11.39
N GLN A 420 -12.78 -31.18 -10.69
CA GLN A 420 -12.30 -30.17 -9.74
C GLN A 420 -12.04 -30.72 -8.34
N TYR A 421 -12.85 -31.66 -7.87
CA TYR A 421 -12.87 -32.07 -6.47
C TYR A 421 -12.45 -33.53 -6.24
N ASN A 422 -12.66 -34.42 -7.22
CA ASN A 422 -12.36 -35.85 -7.06
C ASN A 422 -11.02 -36.29 -7.70
N GLY A 423 -10.30 -35.36 -8.35
CA GLY A 423 -9.03 -35.62 -9.04
C GLY A 423 -7.76 -35.32 -8.25
N LYS A 424 -7.85 -34.90 -6.98
CA LYS A 424 -6.68 -34.72 -6.11
C LYS A 424 -6.48 -36.00 -5.29
N PRO A 425 -5.38 -36.76 -5.48
CA PRO A 425 -5.01 -37.80 -4.53
C PRO A 425 -4.68 -37.14 -3.18
N GLU A 426 -5.18 -37.72 -2.09
CA GLU A 426 -4.87 -37.33 -0.71
C GLU A 426 -3.37 -37.38 -0.39
#